data_AF-A0A849V7V4-F1
#
_entry.id   AF-A0A849V7V4-F1
#
_cell.length_a   1.000
_cell.length_b   1.000
_cell.length_c   1.000
_cell.angle_alpha   90.00
_cell.angle_beta   90.00
_cell.angle_gamma   90.00
#
_symmetry.space_group_name_H-M   'P 1'
#
loop_
_entity.id
_entity.type
_entity.pdbx_description
1 polymer ?
#
loop_
_entity_poly.entity_id
_entity_poly.type
_entity_poly.pdbx_seq_one_letter_code
_entity_poly.pdbx_strand_id
1 'polypeptide(L)'
;MATGQTANALLPDYKNSGGRGKTRQAKDKKLGRPRIHMPGKGAIVDEATRRLFRIAIEKHLLADKENSLKSAHNHFKGVYETFYPQVAEAEMPTVWQFGHFYRRKYEKPEVLEKRTTRIEYQKDVRPLTSIVTANLLGPGSCFEIDATLADIYLVSDNDRRNIIGRPVVYVVVDVFSRMVAGLYVGLENPSYATAMLALLNALTDKVANCKDHGFEIDYEDWPIVGLPDAIMADRGELFGHQIEALECAFSVCIETAPPSG
;
A
#
# COMPACT_ATOMS: atom_id res chain seq x y z
N MET A 1 8.28 -43.64 -18.08
CA MET A 1 9.61 -44.23 -18.34
C MET A 1 10.62 -43.37 -17.60
N ALA A 2 11.38 -43.94 -16.67
CA ALA A 2 12.33 -43.20 -15.85
C ALA A 2 13.55 -42.79 -16.70
N THR A 3 13.88 -41.49 -16.72
CA THR A 3 14.95 -40.88 -17.54
C THR A 3 16.35 -41.04 -16.93
N GLY A 4 16.59 -42.11 -16.16
CA GLY A 4 17.72 -42.26 -15.24
C GLY A 4 19.12 -42.35 -15.86
N GLN A 5 19.27 -42.24 -17.19
CA GLN A 5 20.57 -42.40 -17.88
C GLN A 5 20.83 -41.35 -18.98
N THR A 6 20.16 -40.20 -18.96
CA THR A 6 20.50 -39.08 -19.87
C THR A 6 21.04 -37.90 -19.06
N ALA A 7 21.95 -37.10 -19.63
CA ALA A 7 22.59 -35.98 -18.95
C ALA A 7 21.60 -34.97 -18.33
N ASN A 8 20.35 -34.98 -18.78
CA ASN A 8 19.26 -34.13 -18.31
C ASN A 8 18.30 -34.84 -17.33
N ALA A 9 18.68 -36.00 -16.76
CA ALA A 9 17.83 -36.79 -15.86
C ALA A 9 17.34 -36.03 -14.63
N LEU A 10 18.13 -35.04 -14.17
CA LEU A 10 17.82 -34.19 -13.02
C LEU A 10 17.02 -32.93 -13.39
N LEU A 11 16.87 -32.62 -14.69
CA LEU A 11 16.05 -31.50 -15.12
C LEU A 11 14.57 -31.91 -15.13
N PRO A 12 13.68 -31.17 -14.47
CA PRO A 12 12.24 -31.32 -14.64
C PRO A 12 11.87 -31.24 -16.12
N ASP A 13 10.85 -31.98 -16.57
CA ASP A 13 10.36 -31.98 -17.95
C ASP A 13 9.68 -30.65 -18.33
N TYR A 14 10.43 -29.55 -18.33
CA TYR A 14 9.96 -28.21 -18.67
C TYR A 14 9.46 -28.13 -20.12
N LYS A 15 9.97 -29.01 -21.01
CA LYS A 15 9.47 -29.19 -22.38
C LYS A 15 8.00 -29.59 -22.45
N ASN A 16 7.49 -30.27 -21.42
CA ASN A 16 6.08 -30.64 -21.28
C ASN A 16 5.28 -29.58 -20.48
N SER A 17 5.96 -28.55 -19.96
CA SER A 17 5.40 -27.49 -19.13
C SER A 17 5.17 -26.23 -19.98
N GLY A 18 4.15 -26.26 -20.85
CA GLY A 18 3.75 -25.11 -21.66
C GLY A 18 2.53 -24.35 -21.09
N GLY A 19 2.48 -23.02 -21.25
CA GLY A 19 1.24 -22.24 -21.10
C GLY A 19 1.18 -21.22 -19.96
N ARG A 20 2.31 -20.60 -19.59
CA ARG A 20 2.32 -19.41 -18.71
C ARG A 20 1.42 -18.32 -19.32
N GLY A 21 0.48 -17.78 -18.55
CA GLY A 21 -0.48 -16.76 -18.98
C GLY A 21 -1.74 -17.26 -19.71
N LYS A 22 -1.69 -18.37 -20.46
CA LYS A 22 -2.82 -18.85 -21.28
C LYS A 22 -3.86 -19.62 -20.45
N THR A 23 -5.16 -19.30 -20.61
CA THR A 23 -6.24 -20.00 -19.88
C THR A 23 -6.60 -21.27 -20.62
N ARG A 24 -6.38 -22.44 -20.00
CA ARG A 24 -6.82 -23.72 -20.54
C ARG A 24 -8.29 -23.93 -20.20
N GLN A 25 -9.12 -24.24 -21.20
CA GLN A 25 -10.51 -24.62 -20.98
C GLN A 25 -10.59 -26.14 -20.75
N ALA A 26 -11.21 -26.56 -19.65
CA ALA A 26 -11.54 -27.95 -19.42
C ALA A 26 -12.83 -28.25 -20.19
N LYS A 27 -12.80 -29.25 -21.07
CA LYS A 27 -14.01 -29.79 -21.72
C LYS A 27 -14.48 -31.00 -20.92
N ASP A 28 -13.89 -32.17 -21.16
CA ASP A 28 -14.37 -33.43 -20.56
C ASP A 28 -13.49 -33.98 -19.43
N LYS A 29 -12.23 -33.52 -19.37
CA LYS A 29 -11.24 -33.98 -18.39
C LYS A 29 -10.83 -32.84 -17.46
N LYS A 30 -10.82 -33.12 -16.15
CA LYS A 30 -10.34 -32.20 -15.12
C LYS A 30 -8.90 -31.76 -15.41
N LEU A 31 -8.68 -30.46 -15.38
CA LEU A 31 -7.35 -29.85 -15.50
C LEU A 31 -6.61 -29.89 -14.16
N GLY A 32 -5.30 -30.16 -14.21
CA GLY A 32 -4.42 -30.19 -13.04
C GLY A 32 -4.08 -31.60 -12.55
N ARG A 33 -3.38 -31.68 -11.41
CA ARG A 33 -2.95 -32.94 -10.80
C ARG A 33 -4.19 -33.76 -10.35
N PRO A 34 -4.32 -35.03 -10.76
CA PRO A 34 -5.37 -35.93 -10.25
C PRO A 34 -5.29 -36.07 -8.72
N ARG A 35 -6.43 -36.27 -8.06
CA ARG A 35 -6.45 -36.57 -6.62
C ARG A 35 -5.93 -37.99 -6.40
N ILE A 36 -5.01 -38.14 -5.45
CA ILE A 36 -4.43 -39.45 -5.05
C ILE A 36 -4.93 -39.86 -3.67
N HIS A 37 -5.03 -38.91 -2.73
CA HIS A 37 -5.33 -39.19 -1.32
C HIS A 37 -6.72 -38.75 -0.84
N MET A 38 -7.50 -38.06 -1.68
CA MET A 38 -8.85 -37.58 -1.32
C MET A 38 -9.91 -38.26 -2.18
N PRO A 39 -11.11 -38.55 -1.63
CA PRO A 39 -12.19 -39.16 -2.38
C PRO A 39 -12.72 -38.24 -3.50
N GLY A 40 -13.35 -38.86 -4.51
CA GLY A 40 -13.96 -38.20 -5.65
C GLY A 40 -12.99 -37.76 -6.75
N LYS A 41 -13.54 -37.44 -7.92
CA LYS A 41 -12.79 -36.87 -9.06
C LYS A 41 -12.56 -35.38 -8.85
N GLY A 42 -13.49 -34.69 -8.20
CA GLY A 42 -13.49 -33.26 -7.88
C GLY A 42 -13.90 -32.40 -9.07
N ALA A 43 -14.46 -31.22 -8.79
CA ALA A 43 -15.08 -30.36 -9.80
C ALA A 43 -14.17 -29.98 -10.97
N ILE A 44 -14.80 -29.92 -12.14
CA ILE A 44 -14.32 -29.19 -13.32
C ILE A 44 -14.67 -27.72 -13.13
N VAL A 45 -13.66 -26.84 -13.18
CA VAL A 45 -13.87 -25.38 -13.11
C VAL A 45 -14.12 -24.83 -14.52
N ASP A 46 -15.35 -25.03 -14.96
CA ASP A 46 -15.90 -24.51 -16.21
C ASP A 46 -16.33 -23.03 -16.07
N GLU A 47 -16.92 -22.47 -17.13
CA GLU A 47 -17.31 -21.05 -17.11
C GLU A 47 -18.49 -20.78 -16.16
N ALA A 48 -19.43 -21.72 -16.00
CA ALA A 48 -20.52 -21.60 -15.04
C ALA A 48 -19.98 -21.53 -13.59
N THR A 49 -19.06 -22.43 -13.24
CA THR A 49 -18.40 -22.43 -11.93
C THR A 49 -17.60 -21.15 -11.68
N ARG A 50 -16.91 -20.62 -12.71
CA ARG A 50 -16.18 -19.34 -12.60
C ARG A 50 -17.10 -18.15 -12.38
N ARG A 51 -18.30 -18.14 -12.96
CA ARG A 51 -19.30 -17.10 -12.67
C ARG A 51 -19.72 -17.14 -11.20
N LEU A 52 -19.96 -18.33 -10.65
CA LEU A 52 -20.28 -18.49 -9.23
C LEU A 52 -19.10 -18.06 -8.33
N PHE A 53 -17.86 -18.36 -8.72
CA PHE A 53 -16.67 -17.83 -8.03
C PHE A 53 -16.65 -16.31 -8.01
N ARG A 54 -16.89 -15.66 -9.16
CA ARG A 54 -16.92 -14.19 -9.25
C ARG A 54 -17.95 -13.59 -8.29
N ILE A 55 -19.18 -14.13 -8.28
CA ILE A 55 -20.24 -13.66 -7.39
C ILE A 55 -19.82 -13.76 -5.92
N ALA A 56 -19.27 -14.91 -5.51
CA ALA A 56 -18.85 -15.11 -4.13
C ALA A 56 -17.66 -14.22 -3.75
N ILE A 57 -16.70 -14.01 -4.65
CA ILE A 57 -15.57 -13.10 -4.44
C ILE A 57 -16.07 -11.66 -4.29
N GLU A 58 -16.89 -11.18 -5.22
CA GLU A 58 -17.36 -9.78 -5.21
C GLU A 58 -18.24 -9.49 -4.00
N LYS A 59 -19.18 -10.38 -3.67
CA LYS A 59 -20.14 -10.15 -2.57
C LYS A 59 -19.59 -10.40 -1.18
N HIS A 60 -18.66 -11.34 -1.02
CA HIS A 60 -18.23 -11.79 0.30
C HIS A 60 -16.75 -11.60 0.58
N LEU A 61 -15.88 -11.50 -0.44
CA LEU A 61 -14.45 -11.28 -0.23
C LEU A 61 -14.06 -9.81 -0.43
N LEU A 62 -14.59 -9.16 -1.46
CA LEU A 62 -14.27 -7.78 -1.80
C LEU A 62 -15.15 -6.76 -1.08
N ALA A 63 -16.41 -7.11 -0.76
CA ALA A 63 -17.34 -6.21 -0.07
C ALA A 63 -16.98 -5.95 1.41
N ASP A 64 -16.22 -6.84 2.05
CA ASP A 64 -15.89 -6.74 3.47
C ASP A 64 -14.43 -7.18 3.71
N LYS A 65 -13.68 -6.33 4.42
CA LYS A 65 -12.26 -6.51 4.72
C LYS A 65 -11.98 -7.63 5.73
N GLU A 66 -12.93 -7.93 6.62
CA GLU A 66 -12.77 -8.97 7.64
C GLU A 66 -12.98 -10.37 7.08
N ASN A 67 -13.63 -10.48 5.92
CA ASN A 67 -13.92 -11.78 5.32
C ASN A 67 -12.70 -12.43 4.70
N SER A 68 -12.42 -13.66 5.15
CA SER A 68 -11.34 -14.48 4.63
C SER A 68 -11.72 -15.19 3.33
N LEU A 69 -10.72 -15.60 2.55
CA LEU A 69 -10.92 -16.41 1.35
C LEU A 69 -11.68 -17.73 1.63
N LYS A 70 -11.49 -18.28 2.84
CA LYS A 70 -12.23 -19.46 3.32
C LYS A 70 -13.71 -19.13 3.58
N SER A 71 -14.01 -17.98 4.18
CA SER A 71 -15.39 -17.52 4.39
C SER A 71 -16.13 -17.34 3.06
N ALA A 72 -15.50 -16.68 2.08
CA ALA A 72 -16.07 -16.50 0.75
C ALA A 72 -16.27 -17.85 0.01
N HIS A 73 -15.37 -18.81 0.20
CA HIS A 73 -15.53 -20.16 -0.36
C HIS A 73 -16.73 -20.91 0.26
N ASN A 74 -16.99 -20.76 1.55
CA ASN A 74 -18.15 -21.36 2.20
C ASN A 74 -19.46 -20.79 1.64
N HIS A 75 -19.52 -19.47 1.41
CA HIS A 75 -20.68 -18.85 0.74
C HIS A 75 -20.85 -19.35 -0.69
N PHE A 76 -19.74 -19.50 -1.43
CA PHE A 76 -19.76 -20.15 -2.73
C PHE A 76 -20.37 -21.56 -2.66
N LYS A 77 -20.00 -22.39 -1.68
CA LYS A 77 -20.56 -23.74 -1.54
C LYS A 77 -22.09 -23.71 -1.40
N GLY A 78 -22.63 -22.85 -0.54
CA GLY A 78 -24.09 -22.74 -0.36
C GLY A 78 -24.82 -22.35 -1.65
N VAL A 79 -24.26 -21.39 -2.41
CA VAL A 79 -24.82 -21.02 -3.72
C VAL A 79 -24.67 -22.18 -4.72
N TYR A 80 -23.53 -22.87 -4.73
CA TYR A 80 -23.27 -23.99 -5.63
C TYR A 80 -24.22 -25.17 -5.38
N GLU A 81 -24.50 -25.51 -4.12
CA GLU A 81 -25.48 -26.53 -3.73
C GLU A 81 -26.90 -26.20 -4.20
N THR A 82 -27.25 -24.91 -4.27
CA THR A 82 -28.56 -24.46 -4.78
C THR A 82 -28.72 -24.76 -6.27
N PHE A 83 -27.65 -24.61 -7.06
CA PHE A 83 -27.67 -24.88 -8.51
C PHE A 83 -27.43 -26.36 -8.84
N TYR A 84 -26.74 -27.09 -7.96
CA TYR A 84 -26.42 -28.51 -8.11
C TYR A 84 -26.90 -29.30 -6.89
N PRO A 85 -28.22 -29.40 -6.68
CA PRO A 85 -28.77 -30.16 -5.56
C PRO A 85 -28.33 -31.62 -5.70
N GLN A 86 -27.79 -32.20 -4.62
CA GLN A 86 -27.23 -33.57 -4.54
C GLN A 86 -25.77 -33.77 -5.02
N VAL A 87 -25.03 -32.70 -5.32
CA VAL A 87 -23.58 -32.85 -5.54
C VAL A 87 -22.89 -33.24 -4.23
N ALA A 88 -22.08 -34.31 -4.26
CA ALA A 88 -21.27 -34.68 -3.10
C ALA A 88 -20.21 -33.61 -2.82
N GLU A 89 -19.90 -33.34 -1.56
CA GLU A 89 -18.88 -32.34 -1.19
C GLU A 89 -17.52 -32.62 -1.83
N ALA A 90 -17.17 -33.90 -1.99
CA ALA A 90 -15.95 -34.32 -2.69
C ALA A 90 -15.91 -33.83 -4.16
N GLU A 91 -17.05 -33.71 -4.81
CA GLU A 91 -17.16 -33.25 -6.20
C GLU A 91 -17.25 -31.73 -6.33
N MET A 92 -17.36 -30.97 -5.24
CA MET A 92 -17.38 -29.51 -5.28
C MET A 92 -15.99 -28.90 -5.54
N PRO A 93 -15.92 -27.67 -6.09
CA PRO A 93 -14.66 -26.96 -6.24
C PRO A 93 -14.03 -26.65 -4.88
N THR A 94 -12.72 -26.90 -4.77
CA THR A 94 -12.00 -26.72 -3.50
C THR A 94 -11.65 -25.26 -3.24
N VAL A 95 -11.37 -24.93 -1.96
CA VAL A 95 -10.82 -23.61 -1.55
C VAL A 95 -9.58 -23.26 -2.39
N TRP A 96 -8.77 -24.26 -2.73
CA TRP A 96 -7.57 -24.06 -3.54
C TRP A 96 -7.91 -23.65 -4.98
N GLN A 97 -8.90 -24.29 -5.61
CA GLN A 97 -9.37 -23.92 -6.96
C GLN A 97 -9.98 -22.53 -6.97
N PHE A 98 -10.76 -22.19 -5.93
CA PHE A 98 -11.32 -20.86 -5.71
C PHE A 98 -10.22 -19.80 -5.56
N GLY A 99 -9.24 -20.06 -4.68
CA GLY A 99 -8.13 -19.14 -4.46
C GLY A 99 -7.16 -19.02 -5.64
N HIS A 100 -6.98 -20.09 -6.41
CA HIS A 100 -6.21 -20.05 -7.66
C HIS A 100 -6.91 -19.17 -8.71
N PHE A 101 -8.24 -19.28 -8.84
CA PHE A 101 -9.02 -18.40 -9.71
C PHE A 101 -8.90 -16.95 -9.28
N TYR A 102 -9.08 -16.67 -7.98
CA TYR A 102 -8.95 -15.33 -7.41
C TYR A 102 -7.60 -14.69 -7.73
N ARG A 103 -6.48 -15.35 -7.40
CA ARG A 103 -5.13 -14.82 -7.64
C ARG A 103 -4.80 -14.59 -9.12
N ARG A 104 -5.46 -15.31 -10.03
CA ARG A 104 -5.21 -15.19 -11.47
C ARG A 104 -6.06 -14.10 -12.12
N LYS A 105 -7.26 -13.86 -11.60
CA LYS A 105 -8.25 -12.95 -12.21
C LYS A 105 -8.31 -11.57 -11.58
N TYR A 106 -7.86 -11.43 -10.33
CA TYR A 106 -7.87 -10.17 -9.61
C TYR A 106 -6.42 -9.77 -9.34
N GLU A 107 -6.01 -8.63 -9.87
CA GLU A 107 -4.69 -8.09 -9.60
C GLU A 107 -4.67 -7.44 -8.20
N LYS A 108 -3.50 -7.46 -7.54
CA LYS A 108 -3.36 -6.87 -6.20
C LYS A 108 -3.84 -5.40 -6.11
N PRO A 109 -3.59 -4.51 -7.10
CA PRO A 109 -4.06 -3.13 -7.06
C PRO A 109 -5.59 -3.02 -7.09
N GLU A 110 -6.27 -3.75 -7.98
CA GLU A 110 -7.74 -3.75 -8.10
C GLU A 110 -8.43 -4.28 -6.83
N VAL A 111 -7.79 -5.24 -6.15
CA VAL A 111 -8.28 -5.77 -4.87
C VAL A 111 -8.15 -4.74 -3.77
N LEU A 112 -7.02 -4.03 -3.70
CA LEU A 112 -6.79 -2.97 -2.71
C LEU A 112 -7.80 -1.83 -2.91
N GLU A 113 -8.06 -1.44 -4.14
CA GLU A 113 -9.06 -0.41 -4.47
C GLU A 113 -10.47 -0.79 -4.01
N LYS A 114 -10.87 -2.06 -4.18
CA LYS A 114 -12.22 -2.52 -3.80
C LYS A 114 -12.40 -2.82 -2.32
N ARG A 115 -11.33 -3.17 -1.60
CA ARG A 115 -11.38 -3.57 -0.18
C ARG A 115 -11.07 -2.42 0.78
N THR A 116 -10.57 -1.31 0.27
CA THR A 116 -10.24 -0.12 1.05
C THR A 116 -11.39 0.89 0.90
N THR A 117 -11.78 1.56 1.99
CA THR A 117 -12.78 2.63 1.88
C THR A 117 -12.26 3.72 0.94
N ARG A 118 -13.13 4.46 0.23
CA ARG A 118 -12.70 5.54 -0.67
C ARG A 118 -11.76 6.54 0.02
N ILE A 119 -11.95 6.73 1.33
CA ILE A 119 -11.15 7.60 2.21
C ILE A 119 -9.78 6.97 2.53
N GLU A 120 -9.72 5.72 3.01
CA GLU A 120 -8.43 5.02 3.22
C GLU A 120 -7.70 4.78 1.89
N TYR A 121 -8.39 4.63 0.75
CA TYR A 121 -7.75 4.44 -0.55
C TYR A 121 -7.15 5.75 -1.04
N GLN A 122 -7.84 6.88 -0.86
CA GLN A 122 -7.31 8.20 -1.16
C GLN A 122 -6.15 8.60 -0.24
N LYS A 123 -6.10 8.08 1.00
CA LYS A 123 -5.04 8.35 1.99
C LYS A 123 -3.85 7.39 1.90
N ASP A 124 -4.07 6.08 1.82
CA ASP A 124 -3.02 5.06 1.98
C ASP A 124 -2.60 4.34 0.69
N VAL A 125 -3.48 4.29 -0.34
CA VAL A 125 -3.28 3.38 -1.50
C VAL A 125 -3.14 4.12 -2.82
N ARG A 126 -3.74 5.30 -2.97
CA ARG A 126 -3.46 6.17 -4.11
C ARG A 126 -2.01 6.62 -3.90
N PRO A 127 -1.06 6.29 -4.79
CA PRO A 127 0.11 7.14 -4.90
C PRO A 127 -0.48 8.53 -5.09
N LEU A 128 -0.07 9.51 -4.28
CA LEU A 128 -0.39 10.91 -4.48
C LEU A 128 0.01 11.23 -5.92
N THR A 129 -0.88 10.98 -6.88
CA THR A 129 -0.65 11.21 -8.31
C THR A 129 -1.13 12.64 -8.52
N SER A 130 -0.54 13.53 -7.76
CA SER A 130 -0.51 14.91 -8.14
C SER A 130 0.53 15.04 -9.26
N ILE A 131 0.43 16.10 -10.04
CA ILE A 131 1.20 16.28 -11.28
C ILE A 131 2.72 16.27 -11.00
N VAL A 132 3.10 16.55 -9.75
CA VAL A 132 4.48 16.57 -9.23
C VAL A 132 5.10 15.17 -9.15
N THR A 133 4.36 14.15 -8.71
CA THR A 133 4.89 12.78 -8.58
C THR A 133 5.19 12.15 -9.95
N ALA A 134 4.50 12.61 -11.00
CA ALA A 134 4.77 12.20 -12.38
C ALA A 134 6.07 12.79 -12.95
N ASN A 135 6.62 13.86 -12.34
CA ASN A 135 7.81 14.58 -12.76
C ASN A 135 8.89 14.65 -11.65
N LEU A 136 9.00 13.63 -10.80
CA LEU A 136 10.12 13.50 -9.85
C LEU A 136 11.41 13.19 -10.62
N LEU A 137 12.14 14.24 -11.01
CA LEU A 137 13.38 14.14 -11.78
C LEU A 137 14.58 13.71 -10.91
N GLY A 138 14.50 13.89 -9.60
CA GLY A 138 15.52 13.45 -8.64
C GLY A 138 15.24 13.93 -7.21
N PRO A 139 16.22 13.77 -6.30
CA PRO A 139 16.16 14.36 -4.96
C PRO A 139 15.97 15.87 -5.04
N GLY A 140 15.10 16.44 -4.20
CA GLY A 140 14.76 17.85 -4.21
C GLY A 140 13.64 18.23 -5.20
N SER A 141 13.13 17.29 -6.01
CA SER A 141 12.00 17.60 -6.90
C SER A 141 10.69 17.84 -6.15
N CYS A 142 10.50 17.20 -4.98
CA CYS A 142 9.30 17.42 -4.19
C CYS A 142 9.53 17.08 -2.72
N PHE A 143 9.18 18.00 -1.83
CA PHE A 143 9.12 17.75 -0.40
C PHE A 143 7.67 17.60 0.04
N GLU A 144 7.39 16.56 0.82
CA GLU A 144 6.10 16.33 1.45
C GLU A 144 6.20 16.66 2.94
N ILE A 145 5.25 17.43 3.46
CA ILE A 145 5.19 17.79 4.88
C ILE A 145 3.93 17.22 5.53
N ASP A 146 4.13 16.46 6.61
CA ASP A 146 3.07 15.95 7.47
C ASP A 146 3.25 16.43 8.92
N ALA A 147 2.13 16.58 9.62
CA ALA A 147 2.07 16.91 11.03
C ALA A 147 1.27 15.86 11.80
N THR A 148 1.95 15.17 12.72
CA THR A 148 1.36 14.12 13.54
C THR A 148 1.48 14.46 15.03
N LEU A 149 0.39 14.30 15.78
CA LEU A 149 0.43 14.39 17.24
C LEU A 149 1.05 13.12 17.80
N ALA A 150 2.25 13.22 18.39
CA ALA A 150 2.96 12.06 18.89
C ALA A 150 2.18 11.38 20.03
N ASP A 151 2.20 10.05 20.06
CA ASP A 151 1.54 9.26 21.10
C ASP A 151 2.44 9.06 22.33
N ILE A 152 2.99 10.17 22.81
CA ILE A 152 3.83 10.25 24.01
C ILE A 152 3.46 11.51 24.80
N TYR A 153 3.51 11.41 26.13
CA TYR A 153 3.34 12.57 27.01
C TYR A 153 4.69 13.07 27.47
N LEU A 154 4.98 14.34 27.21
CA LEU A 154 6.11 15.03 27.79
C LEU A 154 5.81 15.41 29.23
N VAL A 155 6.78 15.19 30.10
CA VAL A 155 6.72 15.57 31.51
C VAL A 155 7.80 16.60 31.81
N SER A 156 7.59 17.43 32.83
CA SER A 156 8.59 18.39 33.25
C SER A 156 9.83 17.69 33.81
N ASP A 157 11.01 18.20 33.45
CA ASP A 157 12.28 17.72 34.01
C ASP A 157 12.40 18.06 35.51
N ASN A 158 11.82 19.19 35.93
CA ASN A 158 11.83 19.63 37.33
C ASN A 158 10.86 18.85 38.22
N ASP A 159 9.70 18.44 37.69
CA ASP A 159 8.78 17.52 38.38
C ASP A 159 8.05 16.62 37.39
N ARG A 160 8.41 15.34 37.38
CA ARG A 160 7.85 14.33 36.47
C ARG A 160 6.36 14.04 36.70
N ARG A 161 5.78 14.50 37.80
CA ARG A 161 4.33 14.42 38.04
C ARG A 161 3.56 15.46 37.22
N ASN A 162 4.25 16.49 36.72
CA ASN A 162 3.66 17.52 35.88
C ASN A 162 3.72 17.09 34.41
N ILE A 163 2.56 16.73 33.86
CA ILE A 163 2.41 16.39 32.45
C ILE A 163 2.26 17.69 31.66
N ILE A 164 3.21 17.95 30.75
CA ILE A 164 3.21 19.13 29.89
C ILE A 164 2.19 18.95 28.76
N GLY A 165 2.20 17.78 28.12
CA GLY A 165 1.28 17.47 27.02
C GLY A 165 1.91 16.58 25.96
N ARG A 166 1.20 16.41 24.85
CA ARG A 166 1.65 15.63 23.69
C ARG A 166 2.25 16.56 22.65
N PRO A 167 3.46 16.29 22.14
CA PRO A 167 4.07 17.14 21.14
C PRO A 167 3.50 16.84 19.75
N VAL A 168 3.44 17.87 18.93
CA VAL A 168 3.25 17.78 17.49
C VAL A 168 4.63 17.59 16.86
N VAL A 169 4.73 16.60 15.99
CA VAL A 169 5.92 16.31 15.19
C VAL A 169 5.59 16.61 13.74
N TYR A 170 6.33 17.56 13.17
CA TYR A 170 6.37 17.83 11.75
C TYR A 170 7.56 17.10 11.14
N VAL A 171 7.31 16.42 10.01
CA VAL A 171 8.34 15.76 9.22
C VAL A 171 8.23 16.23 7.79
N VAL A 172 9.35 16.69 7.24
CA VAL A 172 9.51 17.03 5.82
C VAL A 172 10.28 15.90 5.16
N VAL A 173 9.74 15.30 4.11
CA VAL A 173 10.32 14.14 3.42
C VAL A 173 10.55 14.47 1.96
N ASP A 174 11.75 14.18 1.45
CA ASP A 174 11.99 14.19 0.01
C ASP A 174 11.30 12.97 -0.63
N VAL A 175 10.34 13.22 -1.52
CA VAL A 175 9.47 12.17 -2.07
C VAL A 175 10.28 11.17 -2.93
N PHE A 176 11.34 11.64 -3.59
CA PHE A 176 12.18 10.80 -4.45
C PHE A 176 13.07 9.85 -3.63
N SER A 177 13.90 10.39 -2.73
CA SER A 177 14.85 9.60 -1.94
C SER A 177 14.24 8.96 -0.71
N ARG A 178 13.06 9.41 -0.27
CA ARG A 178 12.41 9.09 1.01
C ARG A 178 13.19 9.52 2.25
N MET A 179 14.22 10.34 2.06
CA MET A 179 14.99 10.88 3.14
C MET A 179 14.21 12.00 3.85
N VAL A 180 14.31 12.03 5.18
CA VAL A 180 13.77 13.15 5.97
C VAL A 180 14.62 14.37 5.66
N ALA A 181 14.04 15.38 5.01
CA ALA A 181 14.70 16.62 4.69
C ALA A 181 14.81 17.54 5.92
N GLY A 182 13.77 17.54 6.78
CA GLY A 182 13.75 18.35 8.00
C GLY A 182 12.69 17.90 8.99
N LEU A 183 12.80 18.42 10.21
CA LEU A 183 11.91 18.10 11.33
C LEU A 183 11.64 19.33 12.20
N TYR A 184 10.48 19.32 12.85
CA TYR A 184 10.18 20.22 13.95
C TYR A 184 9.34 19.49 14.99
N VAL A 185 9.64 19.69 16.27
CA VAL A 185 8.92 19.10 17.40
C VAL A 185 8.56 20.20 18.38
N GLY A 186 7.27 20.36 18.66
CA GLY A 186 6.77 21.42 19.53
C GLY A 186 5.47 21.05 20.23
N LEU A 187 5.08 21.82 21.22
CA LEU A 187 3.79 21.69 21.91
C LEU A 187 2.70 22.58 21.31
N GLU A 188 3.09 23.39 20.32
CA GLU A 188 2.22 24.29 19.59
C GLU A 188 1.26 23.49 18.70
N ASN A 189 0.02 23.98 18.58
CA ASN A 189 -0.93 23.37 17.66
C ASN A 189 -0.41 23.47 16.22
N PRO A 190 -0.75 22.50 15.35
CA PRO A 190 -0.36 22.56 13.95
C PRO A 190 -0.84 23.88 13.30
N SER A 191 0.09 24.64 12.74
CA SER A 191 -0.14 25.91 12.08
C SER A 191 0.82 26.09 10.90
N TYR A 192 0.56 27.08 10.05
CA TYR A 192 1.49 27.49 9.01
C TYR A 192 2.85 27.89 9.59
N ALA A 193 2.87 28.63 10.70
CA ALA A 193 4.11 29.08 11.33
C ALA A 193 4.99 27.90 11.78
N THR A 194 4.41 26.89 12.42
CA THR A 194 5.13 25.68 12.83
C THR A 194 5.56 24.83 11.63
N ALA A 195 4.75 24.77 10.58
CA ALA A 195 5.13 24.14 9.31
C ALA A 195 6.34 24.83 8.65
N MET A 196 6.39 26.16 8.70
CA MET A 196 7.53 26.95 8.21
C MET A 196 8.81 26.68 9.00
N LEU A 197 8.73 26.44 10.30
CA LEU A 197 9.90 26.07 11.09
C LEU A 197 10.45 24.71 10.67
N ALA A 198 9.58 23.74 10.39
CA ALA A 198 9.98 22.44 9.86
C ALA A 198 10.65 22.56 8.47
N LEU A 199 10.08 23.39 7.60
CA LEU A 199 10.67 23.67 6.29
C LEU A 199 12.00 24.42 6.42
N LEU A 200 12.09 25.45 7.26
CA LEU A 200 13.36 26.14 7.51
C LEU A 200 14.46 25.17 7.92
N ASN A 201 14.16 24.24 8.83
CA ASN A 201 15.09 23.16 9.17
C ASN A 201 15.46 22.33 7.92
N ALA A 202 14.48 21.98 7.09
CA ALA A 202 14.69 21.26 5.83
C ALA A 202 15.57 22.00 4.81
N LEU A 203 15.57 23.33 4.83
CA LEU A 203 16.32 24.16 3.90
C LEU A 203 17.73 24.53 4.41
N THR A 204 17.96 24.48 5.72
CA THR A 204 19.25 24.83 6.34
C THR A 204 20.29 23.71 6.27
N ASP A 205 21.57 24.06 6.48
CA ASP A 205 22.66 23.09 6.66
C ASP A 205 22.50 22.33 7.99
N LYS A 206 22.43 21.00 7.90
CA LYS A 206 22.20 20.11 9.04
C LYS A 206 23.43 19.98 9.91
N VAL A 207 24.63 20.07 9.34
CA VAL A 207 25.86 20.03 10.11
C VAL A 207 25.92 21.23 11.06
N ALA A 208 25.65 22.43 10.56
CA ALA A 208 25.57 23.64 11.37
C ALA A 208 24.41 23.59 12.38
N ASN A 209 23.20 23.22 11.93
CA ASN A 209 22.03 23.17 12.80
C ASN A 209 22.18 22.15 13.94
N CYS A 210 22.64 20.94 13.66
CA CYS A 210 22.88 19.91 14.67
C CYS A 210 23.94 20.36 15.68
N LYS A 211 25.01 21.04 15.20
CA LYS A 211 26.06 21.57 16.07
C LYS A 211 25.53 22.61 17.05
N ASP A 212 24.65 23.51 16.62
CA ASP A 212 24.00 24.49 17.49
C ASP A 212 23.13 23.82 18.58
N HIS A 213 22.65 22.61 18.31
CA HIS A 213 21.91 21.76 19.26
C HIS A 213 22.80 20.78 20.05
N GLY A 214 24.12 20.83 19.89
CA GLY A 214 25.07 19.99 20.63
C GLY A 214 25.30 18.59 20.03
N PHE A 215 24.93 18.38 18.76
CA PHE A 215 25.17 17.14 18.03
C PHE A 215 26.23 17.35 16.95
N GLU A 216 27.20 16.43 16.87
CA GLU A 216 28.18 16.39 15.79
C GLU A 216 27.78 15.33 14.76
N ILE A 217 27.60 15.75 13.51
CA ILE A 217 27.30 14.88 12.37
C ILE A 217 28.18 15.30 11.19
N ASP A 218 28.43 14.36 10.28
CA ASP A 218 29.04 14.65 8.99
C ASP A 218 27.97 14.98 7.94
N TYR A 219 28.37 15.60 6.83
CA TYR A 219 27.43 15.95 5.76
C TYR A 219 26.73 14.70 5.19
N GLU A 220 27.46 13.59 5.13
CA GLU A 220 27.00 12.30 4.63
C GLU A 220 25.91 11.65 5.51
N ASP A 221 25.81 12.04 6.78
CA ASP A 221 24.75 11.55 7.68
C ASP A 221 23.40 12.17 7.35
N TRP A 222 23.40 13.43 6.89
CA TRP A 222 22.19 14.16 6.52
C TRP A 222 22.39 15.07 5.28
N PRO A 223 22.64 14.50 4.08
CA PRO A 223 23.03 15.24 2.88
C PRO A 223 21.86 15.90 2.13
N ILE A 224 21.02 16.66 2.84
CA ILE A 224 19.92 17.44 2.24
C ILE A 224 20.00 18.89 2.69
N VAL A 225 20.08 19.80 1.71
CA VAL A 225 20.08 21.25 1.89
C VAL A 225 19.42 21.89 0.68
N GLY A 226 18.73 23.02 0.89
CA GLY A 226 18.21 23.86 -0.19
C GLY A 226 16.73 23.65 -0.53
N LEU A 227 16.23 24.52 -1.41
CA LEU A 227 14.82 24.62 -1.79
C LEU A 227 14.42 23.49 -2.74
N PRO A 228 13.29 22.82 -2.50
CA PRO A 228 12.73 21.88 -3.47
C PRO A 228 12.02 22.62 -4.60
N ASP A 229 11.78 21.93 -5.72
CA ASP A 229 10.97 22.48 -6.82
C ASP A 229 9.49 22.61 -6.44
N ALA A 230 9.00 21.71 -5.58
CA ALA A 230 7.62 21.68 -5.12
C ALA A 230 7.51 21.25 -3.65
N ILE A 231 6.47 21.72 -2.98
CA ILE A 231 6.09 21.30 -1.62
C ILE A 231 4.65 20.79 -1.63
N MET A 232 4.44 19.60 -1.08
CA MET A 232 3.14 18.98 -0.93
C MET A 232 2.74 18.88 0.55
N ALA A 233 1.48 19.18 0.86
CA ALA A 233 0.96 19.11 2.22
C ALA A 233 -0.41 18.44 2.30
N ASP A 234 -0.58 17.55 3.28
CA ASP A 234 -1.77 16.70 3.44
C ASP A 234 -2.95 17.37 4.17
N ARG A 235 -2.80 18.63 4.62
CA ARG A 235 -3.91 19.40 5.19
C ARG A 235 -4.09 20.71 4.45
N GLY A 236 -5.18 20.81 3.67
CA GLY A 236 -5.57 22.06 3.00
C GLY A 236 -5.69 23.27 3.94
N GLU A 237 -5.93 23.04 5.24
CA GLU A 237 -5.97 24.10 6.26
C GLU A 237 -4.58 24.62 6.69
N LEU A 238 -3.51 23.81 6.58
CA LEU A 238 -2.16 24.23 7.02
C LEU A 238 -1.59 25.36 6.18
N PHE A 239 -2.05 25.48 4.93
CA PHE A 239 -1.42 26.34 3.94
C PHE A 239 -2.35 27.42 3.37
N GLY A 240 -3.68 27.21 3.27
CA GLY A 240 -4.69 28.28 3.07
C GLY A 240 -4.27 29.51 2.23
N HIS A 241 -4.64 30.72 2.67
CA HIS A 241 -4.24 31.98 2.00
C HIS A 241 -2.75 32.32 2.10
N GLN A 242 -1.95 31.56 2.87
CA GLN A 242 -0.53 31.83 3.10
C GLN A 242 0.38 31.14 2.06
N ILE A 243 -0.19 30.28 1.20
CA ILE A 243 0.46 29.65 0.03
C ILE A 243 1.03 30.68 -0.94
N GLU A 244 0.28 31.75 -1.22
CA GLU A 244 0.62 32.74 -2.26
C GLU A 244 1.97 33.41 -1.99
N ALA A 245 2.37 33.55 -0.72
CA ALA A 245 3.64 34.17 -0.34
C ALA A 245 4.86 33.30 -0.69
N LEU A 246 4.76 31.98 -0.53
CA LEU A 246 5.86 31.05 -0.86
C LEU A 246 6.00 30.86 -2.36
N GLU A 247 4.88 30.73 -3.08
CA GLU A 247 4.86 30.61 -4.54
C GLU A 247 5.48 31.86 -5.19
N CYS A 248 5.10 33.05 -4.70
CA CYS A 248 5.59 34.32 -5.23
C CYS A 248 7.06 34.61 -4.86
N ALA A 249 7.49 34.23 -3.65
CA ALA A 249 8.84 34.53 -3.18
C ALA A 249 9.92 33.55 -3.66
N PHE A 250 9.57 32.27 -3.85
CA PHE A 250 10.56 31.21 -4.08
C PHE A 250 10.35 30.40 -5.35
N SER A 251 9.32 30.69 -6.15
CA SER A 251 8.96 29.88 -7.35
C SER A 251 8.72 28.40 -7.03
N VAL A 252 8.35 28.08 -5.80
CA VAL A 252 8.05 26.73 -5.34
C VAL A 252 6.56 26.49 -5.54
N CYS A 253 6.20 25.43 -6.26
CA CYS A 253 4.79 25.04 -6.42
C CYS A 253 4.27 24.38 -5.13
N ILE A 254 3.16 24.86 -4.58
CA ILE A 254 2.53 24.25 -3.40
C ILE A 254 1.26 23.51 -3.80
N GLU A 255 1.21 22.21 -3.56
CA GLU A 255 0.02 21.40 -3.80
C GLU A 255 -0.60 20.94 -2.47
N THR A 256 -1.90 21.16 -2.32
CA THR A 256 -2.67 20.64 -1.18
C THR A 256 -3.45 19.41 -1.60
N ALA A 257 -3.48 18.39 -0.74
CA ALA A 257 -4.38 17.26 -0.95
C ALA A 257 -5.84 17.75 -0.96
N PRO A 258 -6.69 17.29 -1.90
CA PRO A 258 -8.08 17.70 -1.94
C PRO A 258 -8.80 17.32 -0.64
N PRO A 259 -9.73 18.16 -0.13
CA PRO A 259 -10.41 17.91 1.13
C PRO A 259 -11.18 16.59 1.06
N SER A 260 -10.95 15.72 2.05
CA SER A 260 -11.63 14.43 2.16
C SER A 260 -13.06 14.66 2.66
N GLY A 261 -14.00 14.82 1.72
CA GLY A 261 -15.45 14.84 1.99
C GLY A 261 -16.05 13.43 2.09
#